data_AF-A0AAU5H2L7-F1
#
_entry.id   AF-A0AAU5H2L7-F1
#
_cell.length_a   1.000
_cell.length_b   1.000
_cell.length_c   1.000
_cell.angle_alpha   90.00
_cell.angle_beta   90.00
_cell.angle_gamma   90.00
#
_symmetry.space_group_name_H-M   'P 1'
#
loop_
_entity.id
_entity.type
_entity.pdbx_description
1 polymer ?
#
loop_
_entity_poly.entity_id
_entity_poly.type
_entity_poly.pdbx_seq_one_letter_code
_entity_poly.pdbx_strand_id
1 'polypeptide(L)' 'MANFSGPAERDARCCAFCTREMPPQSGRGRRRRYCDRRCQSAAERVRIRRRLALGVMVEQQALKAEMEASCT' A
#
# COMPACT_ATOMS: atom_id res chain seq x y z
N MET A 1 1.72 -24.77 -33.17
CA MET A 1 0.83 -23.68 -32.71
C MET A 1 1.37 -23.16 -31.38
N ALA A 2 2.11 -22.05 -31.39
CA ALA A 2 2.71 -21.49 -30.17
C ALA A 2 1.68 -20.58 -29.47
N ASN A 3 1.25 -20.99 -28.28
CA ASN A 3 0.38 -20.18 -27.42
C ASN A 3 1.17 -18.98 -26.88
N PHE A 4 0.94 -17.80 -27.44
CA PHE A 4 1.44 -16.54 -26.90
C PHE A 4 0.67 -16.17 -25.63
N SER A 5 1.10 -16.69 -24.49
CA SER A 5 0.70 -16.18 -23.17
C SER A 5 1.34 -14.80 -22.98
N GLY A 6 0.58 -13.75 -23.29
CA GLY A 6 1.03 -12.36 -23.19
C GLY A 6 1.54 -11.98 -21.78
N PRO A 7 2.40 -10.95 -21.66
CA PRO A 7 3.08 -10.60 -20.40
C PRO A 7 2.15 -10.09 -19.28
N ALA A 8 0.86 -9.82 -19.56
CA ALA A 8 -0.09 -9.22 -18.62
C ALA A 8 -0.62 -10.17 -17.52
N GLU A 9 -0.28 -11.46 -17.56
CA GLU A 9 -0.88 -12.50 -16.70
C GLU A 9 0.02 -13.00 -15.56
N ARG A 10 1.28 -12.56 -15.51
CA ARG A 10 2.20 -12.90 -14.41
C ARG A 10 2.08 -11.95 -13.22
N ASP A 11 1.76 -10.68 -13.47
CA ASP A 11 1.80 -9.64 -12.43
C ASP A 11 0.58 -9.64 -11.49
N ALA A 12 -0.47 -10.40 -11.78
CA ALA A 12 -1.67 -10.48 -10.95
C ALA A 12 -1.57 -11.49 -9.78
N ARG A 13 -0.39 -12.10 -9.56
CA ARG A 13 -0.26 -13.23 -8.62
C ARG A 13 0.39 -12.90 -7.29
N CYS A 14 0.88 -11.70 -7.02
CA CYS A 14 1.55 -11.44 -5.73
C CYS A 14 0.73 -10.55 -4.81
N CYS A 15 0.71 -10.87 -3.51
CA CYS A 15 0.05 -10.04 -2.51
C CYS A 15 0.77 -8.70 -2.36
N ALA A 16 0.03 -7.60 -2.47
CA ALA A 16 0.59 -6.25 -2.34
C ALA A 16 1.16 -5.91 -0.94
N PHE A 17 0.96 -6.76 0.07
CA PHE A 17 1.47 -6.56 1.43
C PHE A 17 2.62 -7.51 1.77
N CYS A 18 2.39 -8.82 1.67
CA CYS A 18 3.36 -9.83 2.09
C CYS A 18 4.16 -10.44 0.93
N THR A 19 3.97 -9.95 -0.30
CA THR A 19 4.62 -10.37 -1.56
C THR A 19 4.49 -11.84 -1.94
N ARG A 20 3.80 -12.66 -1.13
CA ARG A 20 3.53 -14.07 -1.41
C ARG A 20 2.68 -14.25 -2.66
N GLU A 21 2.91 -15.37 -3.35
CA GLU A 21 2.06 -15.80 -4.44
C GLU A 21 0.64 -16.07 -3.93
N MET A 22 -0.34 -15.58 -4.69
CA MET A 22 -1.76 -15.63 -4.43
C MET A 22 -2.34 -16.81 -5.21
N PRO A 23 -3.28 -17.55 -4.61
CA PRO A 23 -3.91 -18.66 -5.29
C PRO A 23 -4.64 -18.17 -6.56
N PRO A 24 -4.73 -19.03 -7.60
CA PRO A 24 -5.45 -18.69 -8.80
C PRO A 24 -6.89 -18.32 -8.44
N GLN A 25 -7.31 -17.13 -8.87
CA GLN A 25 -8.67 -16.68 -8.66
C GLN A 25 -9.60 -17.40 -9.63
N SER A 26 -10.57 -18.14 -9.10
CA SER A 26 -11.65 -18.73 -9.89
C SER A 26 -12.82 -17.75 -10.03
N GLY A 27 -13.39 -17.66 -11.24
CA GLY A 27 -14.59 -16.86 -11.55
C GLY A 27 -14.34 -15.45 -12.10
N ARG A 28 -15.39 -14.81 -12.65
CA ARG A 28 -15.35 -13.46 -13.27
C ARG A 28 -15.40 -12.30 -12.27
N GLY A 29 -14.86 -12.51 -11.06
CA GLY A 29 -14.87 -11.51 -9.98
C GLY A 29 -13.75 -10.46 -10.11
N ARG A 30 -13.81 -9.39 -9.29
CA ARG A 30 -12.72 -8.40 -9.20
C ARG A 30 -11.42 -9.07 -8.76
N ARG A 31 -10.30 -8.72 -9.41
CA ARG A 31 -8.95 -9.24 -9.06
C ARG A 31 -8.61 -8.93 -7.60
N ARG A 32 -8.21 -9.94 -6.84
CA ARG A 32 -7.73 -9.78 -5.46
C ARG A 32 -6.36 -9.09 -5.46
N ARG A 33 -6.17 -8.14 -4.53
CA ARG A 33 -4.88 -7.43 -4.32
C ARG A 33 -4.08 -8.00 -3.16
N TYR A 34 -4.72 -8.75 -2.27
CA TYR A 34 -4.10 -9.33 -1.08
C TYR A 34 -4.44 -10.81 -0.99
N CYS A 35 -3.54 -11.60 -0.41
CA CYS A 35 -3.78 -13.03 -0.22
C CYS A 35 -5.00 -13.27 0.69
N ASP A 36 -5.10 -12.50 1.79
CA ASP A 36 -6.14 -12.66 2.82
C ASP A 36 -6.57 -11.34 3.44
N ARG A 37 -7.67 -11.39 4.21
CA ARG A 37 -8.17 -10.29 5.05
C ARG A 37 -7.12 -9.79 6.03
N ARG A 38 -6.25 -10.65 6.56
CA ARG A 38 -5.17 -10.26 7.47
C ARG A 38 -4.19 -9.30 6.81
N CYS A 39 -3.72 -9.61 5.60
CA CYS A 39 -2.84 -8.74 4.83
C CYS A 39 -3.52 -7.44 4.41
N GLN A 40 -4.83 -7.49 4.10
CA GLN A 40 -5.61 -6.28 3.84
C GLN A 40 -5.65 -5.36 5.07
N SER A 41 -5.98 -5.89 6.25
CA SER A 41 -6.02 -5.12 7.49
C SER A 41 -4.66 -4.59 7.91
N ALA A 42 -3.60 -5.39 7.74
CA ALA A 42 -2.23 -4.97 8.06
C ALA A 42 -1.76 -3.83 7.14
N ALA A 43 -2.00 -3.94 5.83
CA ALA A 43 -1.72 -2.87 4.88
C ALA A 43 -2.47 -1.58 5.24
N GLU A 44 -3.74 -1.70 5.65
CA GLU A 44 -4.54 -0.54 6.06
C GLU A 44 -3.99 0.13 7.32
N ARG A 45 -3.60 -0.65 8.34
CA ARG A 45 -2.93 -0.12 9.55
C ARG A 45 -1.63 0.60 9.23
N VAL A 46 -0.86 0.12 8.25
CA VAL A 46 0.37 0.78 7.81
C VAL A 46 0.06 2.12 7.14
N ARG A 47 -0.98 2.19 6.29
CA ARG A 47 -1.42 3.45 5.66
C ARG A 47 -1.87 4.48 6.67
N ILE A 48 -2.70 4.07 7.64
CA ILE A 48 -3.17 4.95 8.70
C ILE A 48 -1.99 5.48 9.52
N ARG A 49 -1.06 4.60 9.95
CA ARG A 49 0.14 5.02 10.67
C ARG A 49 1.00 6.00 9.87
N ARG A 50 1.20 5.76 8.57
CA ARG A 50 1.92 6.71 7.71
C ARG A 50 1.20 8.05 7.62
N ARG A 51 -0.12 8.07 7.45
CA ARG A 51 -0.89 9.31 7.39
C ARG A 51 -0.80 10.11 8.70
N LEU A 52 -0.90 9.44 9.84
CA LEU A 52 -0.75 10.08 11.15
C LEU A 52 0.67 10.61 11.35
N ALA A 53 1.70 9.82 11.02
CA ALA A 53 3.08 10.26 11.11
C ALA A 53 3.36 11.48 10.23
N LEU A 54 2.84 11.50 8.99
CA LEU A 54 2.94 12.67 8.11
C LEU A 54 2.26 13.90 8.70
N GLY A 55 1.08 13.74 9.31
CA GLY A 55 0.39 14.84 10.01
C GLY A 55 1.25 15.43 11.13
N VAL A 56 1.80 14.58 12.00
CA VAL A 56 2.68 14.99 13.10
C VAL A 56 3.92 15.72 12.59
N MET A 57 4.52 15.27 11.50
CA MET A 57 5.69 15.95 10.91
C MET A 57 5.35 17.35 10.40
N VAL A 58 4.18 17.53 9.78
CA VAL A 58 3.72 18.85 9.31
C VAL A 58 3.46 19.80 10.49
N GLU A 59 2.84 19.33 11.56
CA GLU A 59 2.63 20.11 12.78
C GLU A 59 3.96 20.54 13.42
N GLN A 60 4.92 19.61 13.53
CA GLN A 60 6.25 19.92 14.07
C GLN A 60 7.00 20.95 13.22
N GLN A 61 6.88 20.89 11.88
CA GLN A 61 7.48 21.88 10.99
C GLN A 61 6.85 23.26 11.17
N ALA A 62 5.53 23.33 11.34
CA ALA A 62 4.83 24.60 11.59
C ALA A 62 5.28 25.23 12.92
N LEU A 63 5.30 24.45 14.01
CA LEU A 63 5.79 24.94 15.31
C LEU A 63 7.25 25.40 15.26
N LYS A 64 8.10 24.68 14.53
CA LYS A 64 9.51 25.08 14.34
C LYS A 64 9.61 26.41 13.59
N ALA A 65 8.82 26.61 12.55
CA ALA A 65 8.78 27.86 11.79
C ALA A 65 8.26 29.03 12.63
N GLU A 66 7.23 28.81 13.46
CA GLU A 66 6.73 29.82 14.41
C GLU A 66 7.79 30.20 15.45
N MET A 67 8.51 29.21 15.99
CA MET A 67 9.60 29.44 16.95
C MET A 67 10.75 30.23 16.30
N GLU A 68 11.12 29.89 15.06
CA GLU A 68 12.15 30.63 14.31
C GLU A 68 11.73 32.08 14.03
N ALA A 69 10.46 32.31 13.68
CA ALA A 69 9.92 33.65 13.44
C ALA A 69 9.80 34.50 14.71
N SER A 70 9.62 33.89 15.88
CA SER A 70 9.56 34.61 17.17
C SER A 70 10.93 35.05 17.70
N CYS A 71 12.03 34.49 17.19
CA CYS A 71 13.39 34.77 17.65
C CYS A 71 14.13 35.82 16.79
N THR A 72 13.48 36.39 15.77
CA THR A 72 13.99 37.48 14.92
C THR A 72 13.31 38.80 15.24
#